data_AF-V8NGH5-F1
#
_entry.id   AF-V8NGH5-F1
#
_cell.length_a   1.000
_cell.length_b   1.000
_cell.length_c   1.000
_cell.angle_alpha   90.00
_cell.angle_beta   90.00
_cell.angle_gamma   90.00
#
_symmetry.space_group_name_H-M   'P 1'
#
loop_
_entity.id
_entity.type
_entity.pdbx_description
1 polymer ?
#
loop_
_entity_poly.entity_id
_entity_poly.type
_entity_poly.pdbx_seq_one_letter_code
_entity_poly.pdbx_strand_id
1 'polypeptide(L)' 'MLSSSVRRFGTSALRRMHYEEGPGKNMPFSVNNKWKLLFGTFIFTLTGIGGPCFIVRHQLLKQLRRKNRRKFKTKHSTK' A
#
# COMPACT_ATOMS: atom_id res chain seq x y z
N MET A 1 -24.68 -36.62 19.35
CA MET A 1 -23.30 -36.08 19.24
C MET A 1 -22.64 -36.38 17.88
N LEU A 2 -22.76 -37.61 17.34
CA LEU A 2 -22.14 -38.01 16.07
C LEU A 2 -22.52 -37.16 14.85
N SER A 3 -23.82 -36.88 14.65
CA SER A 3 -24.31 -36.06 13.53
C SER A 3 -23.69 -34.64 13.50
N SER A 4 -23.56 -34.01 14.68
CA SER A 4 -22.90 -32.71 14.82
C SER A 4 -21.41 -32.78 14.48
N SER A 5 -20.72 -33.86 14.87
CA SER A 5 -19.30 -34.07 14.54
C SER A 5 -19.09 -34.33 13.06
N VAL A 6 -19.95 -35.11 12.40
CA VAL A 6 -19.89 -35.38 10.95
C VAL A 6 -20.12 -34.11 10.15
N ARG A 7 -21.11 -33.29 10.54
CA ARG A 7 -21.34 -31.97 9.93
C ARG A 7 -20.14 -31.06 10.10
N ARG A 8 -19.58 -30.95 11.30
CA ARG A 8 -18.38 -30.14 11.58
C ARG A 8 -17.21 -30.59 10.72
N PHE A 9 -16.93 -31.89 10.66
CA PHE A 9 -15.89 -32.46 9.82
C PHE A 9 -16.09 -32.15 8.34
N GLY A 10 -17.29 -32.39 7.80
CA GLY A 10 -17.63 -32.08 6.41
C GLY A 10 -17.45 -30.60 6.08
N THR A 11 -17.92 -29.70 6.94
CA THR A 11 -17.75 -28.24 6.75
C THR A 11 -16.29 -27.79 6.86
N SER A 12 -15.50 -28.40 7.75
CA SER A 12 -14.06 -28.11 7.88
C SER A 12 -13.26 -28.62 6.68
N ALA A 13 -13.56 -29.82 6.18
CA ALA A 13 -12.93 -30.38 4.99
C ALA A 13 -13.23 -29.51 3.76
N LEU A 14 -14.50 -29.13 3.55
CA LEU A 14 -14.91 -28.28 2.43
C LEU A 14 -14.22 -26.90 2.48
N ARG A 15 -14.07 -26.33 3.67
CA ARG A 15 -13.37 -25.05 3.86
C ARG A 15 -11.88 -25.13 3.52
N ARG A 16 -11.20 -26.22 3.88
CA ARG A 16 -9.78 -26.43 3.56
C ARG A 16 -9.55 -26.60 2.06
N MET A 17 -10.44 -27.31 1.36
CA MET A 17 -10.33 -27.51 -0.10
C MET A 17 -10.40 -26.21 -0.91
N HIS A 18 -11.04 -25.16 -0.39
CA HIS A 18 -11.20 -23.90 -1.11
C HIS A 18 -9.96 -22.98 -1.05
N TYR A 19 -9.06 -23.19 -0.09
CA TYR A 19 -7.83 -22.41 0.02
C TYR A 19 -6.64 -23.24 -0.42
N GLU A 20 -5.82 -22.66 -1.28
CA GLU A 20 -4.55 -23.27 -1.66
C GLU A 20 -3.66 -23.36 -0.42
N GLU A 21 -3.44 -24.59 0.05
CA GLU A 21 -2.55 -24.89 1.17
C GLU A 21 -1.12 -25.08 0.66
N GLY A 22 -0.14 -24.46 1.34
CA GLY A 22 1.28 -24.60 1.00
C GLY A 22 2.07 -23.31 1.15
N PRO A 23 3.41 -23.40 1.22
CA PRO A 23 4.28 -22.23 1.30
C PRO A 23 4.07 -21.34 0.06
N GLY A 24 3.80 -20.05 0.28
CA GLY A 24 3.58 -19.10 -0.81
C GLY A 24 2.13 -18.88 -1.22
N LYS A 25 1.21 -19.78 -0.81
CA LYS A 25 -0.21 -19.71 -1.16
C LYS A 25 -1.07 -19.00 -0.10
N ASN A 26 -0.53 -18.83 1.10
CA ASN A 26 -1.15 -18.08 2.19
C ASN A 26 -0.95 -16.55 2.11
N MET A 27 -0.24 -16.07 1.09
CA MET A 27 0.06 -14.66 0.91
C MET A 27 -0.89 -13.99 -0.09
N PRO A 28 -1.26 -12.72 0.13
CA PRO A 28 -2.14 -11.99 -0.78
C PRO A 28 -1.44 -11.55 -2.08
N PHE A 29 -0.20 -11.99 -2.34
CA PHE A 29 0.57 -11.71 -3.54
C PHE A 29 1.28 -12.98 -4.02
N SER A 30 1.49 -13.09 -5.33
CA SER A 30 2.10 -14.27 -5.93
C SER A 30 3.62 -14.30 -5.73
N VAL A 31 4.13 -15.45 -5.28
CA VAL A 31 5.58 -15.71 -5.15
C VAL A 31 6.15 -16.60 -6.27
N ASN A 32 5.31 -17.01 -7.23
CA ASN A 32 5.72 -17.92 -8.31
C ASN A 32 6.81 -17.31 -9.21
N ASN A 33 6.74 -16.00 -9.45
CA ASN A 33 7.71 -15.29 -10.28
C ASN A 33 8.55 -14.35 -9.41
N LYS A 34 9.84 -14.68 -9.30
CA LYS A 34 10.84 -13.94 -8.51
C LYS A 34 10.95 -12.47 -8.94
N TRP A 35 10.84 -12.17 -10.24
CA TRP A 35 10.93 -10.80 -10.76
C TRP A 35 9.69 -9.97 -10.41
N LYS A 36 8.48 -10.57 -10.50
CA LYS A 36 7.25 -9.89 -10.09
C LYS A 36 7.25 -9.63 -8.59
N LEU A 37 7.71 -10.60 -7.80
CA LEU A 37 7.85 -10.46 -6.36
C LEU A 37 8.84 -9.34 -6.00
N LEU A 38 10.02 -9.34 -6.62
CA LEU A 38 11.03 -8.31 -6.41
C LEU A 38 10.49 -6.92 -6.73
N PHE A 39 9.88 -6.76 -7.90
CA PHE A 39 9.34 -5.49 -8.34
C PHE A 39 8.20 -4.99 -7.43
N GLY A 40 7.30 -5.89 -7.01
CA GLY A 40 6.23 -5.58 -6.07
C GLY A 40 6.76 -5.10 -4.73
N THR A 41 7.71 -5.83 -4.14
CA THR A 41 8.35 -5.46 -2.87
C THR A 41 9.11 -4.14 -2.97
N PHE A 42 9.82 -3.92 -4.08
CA PHE A 42 10.57 -2.69 -4.32
C PHE A 42 9.64 -1.47 -4.42
N ILE A 43 8.58 -1.55 -5.24
CA ILE A 43 7.61 -0.45 -5.36
C ILE A 43 6.92 -0.17 -4.03
N PHE A 44 6.50 -1.21 -3.31
CA PHE A 44 5.84 -1.05 -2.02
C PHE A 44 6.73 -0.31 -1.02
N THR A 45 7.98 -0.75 -0.90
CA THR A 45 8.97 -0.16 0.02
C THR A 45 9.35 1.26 -0.39
N LEU A 46 9.64 1.48 -1.68
CA LEU A 46 9.95 2.81 -2.20
C LEU A 46 8.77 3.77 -2.06
N THR A 47 7.54 3.30 -2.21
CA THR A 47 6.35 4.14 -2.01
C THR A 47 6.18 4.49 -0.54
N GLY A 48 6.36 3.53 0.36
CA GLY A 48 6.30 3.76 1.80
C GLY A 48 7.33 4.79 2.29
N ILE A 49 8.56 4.71 1.79
CA ILE A 49 9.65 5.62 2.18
C ILE A 49 9.60 6.94 1.38
N GLY A 50 9.38 6.85 0.07
CA GLY A 50 9.40 7.99 -0.86
C GLY A 50 8.16 8.86 -0.81
N GLY A 51 6.99 8.31 -0.46
CA GLY A 51 5.73 9.03 -0.35
C GLY A 51 5.81 10.23 0.60
N PRO A 52 6.20 10.04 1.88
CA PRO A 52 6.38 11.13 2.84
C PRO A 52 7.39 12.18 2.35
N CYS A 53 8.54 11.77 1.81
CA CYS A 53 9.55 12.68 1.26
C CYS A 53 8.99 13.54 0.12
N PHE A 54 8.19 12.94 -0.76
CA PHE A 54 7.54 13.65 -1.86
C PHE A 54 6.51 14.67 -1.34
N ILE A 55 5.72 14.31 -0.33
CA ILE A 55 4.76 15.21 0.32
C ILE A 55 5.48 16.40 0.94
N VAL A 56 6.56 16.18 1.70
CA VAL A 56 7.34 17.26 2.31
C VAL A 56 7.89 18.21 1.25
N ARG A 57 8.50 17.68 0.18
CA ARG A 57 8.97 18.50 -0.95
C ARG A 57 7.84 19.33 -1.55
N HIS A 58 6.67 18.73 -1.76
CA HIS A 58 5.49 19.42 -2.28
C HIS A 58 5.06 20.57 -1.36
N GLN A 59 5.01 20.34 -0.04
CA GLN A 59 4.64 21.36 0.94
C GLN A 59 5.64 22.52 0.94
N LEU A 60 6.94 22.25 0.94
CA LEU A 60 7.99 23.28 0.91
C LEU A 60 7.87 24.17 -0.32
N LEU A 61 7.71 23.58 -1.52
CA LEU A 61 7.54 24.33 -2.76
C LEU A 61 6.24 25.16 -2.79
N LYS A 62 5.16 24.66 -2.18
CA LYS A 62 3.91 25.42 -2.02
C LYS A 62 4.10 26.63 -1.12
N GLN A 63 4.86 26.52 -0.03
CA GLN A 63 5.16 27.64 0.88
C GLN A 63 6.02 28.71 0.19
N LEU A 64 7.07 28.31 -0.53
CA LEU A 64 7.92 29.24 -1.28
C LEU A 64 7.12 30.04 -2.31
N ARG A 65 6.26 29.36 -3.08
CA ARG A 65 5.37 30.00 -4.05
C ARG A 65 4.41 31.01 -3.40
N ARG A 66 3.85 30.69 -2.22
CA ARG A 66 3.00 31.62 -1.45
C ARG A 66 3.78 32.86 -1.00
N LYS A 67 5.02 32.72 -0.52
CA LYS A 67 5.88 33.85 -0.14
C LYS A 67 6.18 34.77 -1.34
N ASN A 68 6.53 34.21 -2.51
CA ASN A 68 6.78 35.00 -3.72
C ASN A 68 5.55 35.78 -4.18
N ARG A 69 4.36 35.16 -4.15
CA ARG A 69 3.10 35.86 -4.47
C ARG A 69 2.80 37.02 -3.51
N ARG A 70 3.05 36.85 -2.20
CA ARG A 70 2.87 37.93 -1.21
C ARG A 70 3.83 39.09 -1.47
N LYS A 71 5.13 38.81 -1.71
CA LYS A 71 6.12 39.84 -2.07
C LYS A 71 5.72 40.63 -3.33
N PHE A 72 5.14 39.96 -4.33
CA PHE A 72 4.66 40.62 -5.54
C PHE A 72 3.51 41.59 -5.23
N LYS A 73 2.50 41.15 -4.46
CA LYS A 73 1.38 42.00 -4.03
C LYS A 73 1.83 43.20 -3.21
N THR A 74 2.74 43.02 -2.25
CA THR A 74 3.22 44.14 -1.42
C THR A 74 3.96 45.18 -2.24
N LYS A 75 4.81 44.77 -3.20
CA LYS A 75 5.55 45.72 -4.07
C LYS A 75 4.65 46.57 -4.97
N HIS A 76 3.53 46.01 -5.43
CA HIS A 76 2.62 46.69 -6.34
C HIS A 76 1.58 47.57 -5.65
N SER A 77 1.38 47.37 -4.33
CA SER A 77 0.45 48.16 -3.51
C SER A 77 1.10 49.38 -2.85
N THR A 78 2.42 49.45 -2.82
CA THR A 78 3.21 50.59 -2.26
C THR A 78 3.76 51.53 -3.35
N LYS A 79 3.23 51.46 -4.56
CA LYS A 79 3.41 52.45 -5.64
C LYS A 79 2.07 53.09 -5.92
#